data_AF-A0A703UPJ0-F1
#
_entry.id   AF-A0A703UPJ0-F1
#
_cell.length_a   1.000
_cell.length_b   1.000
_cell.length_c   1.000
_cell.angle_alpha   90.00
_cell.angle_beta   90.00
_cell.angle_gamma   90.00
#
_symmetry.space_group_name_H-M   'P 1'
#
loop_
_entity.id
_entity.type
_entity.pdbx_description
1 polymer ?
#
loop_
_entity_poly.entity_id
_entity_poly.type
_entity_poly.pdbx_seq_one_letter_code
_entity_poly.pdbx_strand_id
1 'polypeptide(L)' 'ARYPGIAVCVEPESTDALVNGISQALAMPKNNTTAREYAERTLNKENVLRQFIADIRG' A
#
# COMPACT_ATOMS: atom_id res chain seq x y z
N ALA A 1 -4.77 -4.10 -8.16
CA ALA A 1 -4.60 -3.42 -6.86
C ALA A 1 -5.07 -1.97 -6.97
N ARG A 2 -5.84 -1.47 -5.99
CA ARG A 2 -6.42 -0.11 -6.01
C ARG A 2 -5.36 1.01 -6.05
N TYR A 3 -4.12 0.69 -5.67
CA TYR A 3 -2.95 1.57 -5.73
C TYR A 3 -1.77 0.76 -6.29
N PRO A 4 -1.46 0.85 -7.59
CA PRO A 4 -0.32 0.17 -8.18
C PRO A 4 1.00 0.64 -7.54
N GLY A 5 1.96 -0.27 -7.40
CA GLY A 5 3.32 0.07 -6.98
C GLY A 5 3.53 0.23 -5.47
N ILE A 6 2.48 0.16 -4.63
CA ILE A 6 2.66 0.21 -3.16
C ILE A 6 2.84 -1.18 -2.53
N ALA A 7 2.40 -2.23 -3.23
CA ALA A 7 2.46 -3.62 -2.80
C ALA A 7 2.24 -4.57 -3.99
N VAL A 8 2.56 -5.85 -3.80
CA VAL A 8 2.18 -6.95 -4.70
C VAL A 8 0.98 -7.67 -4.08
N CYS A 9 -0.12 -7.75 -4.83
CA CYS A 9 -1.34 -8.43 -4.40
C CYS A 9 -1.29 -9.89 -4.88
N VAL A 10 -1.51 -10.83 -3.96
CA VAL A 10 -1.43 -12.27 -4.22
C VAL A 10 -2.71 -12.96 -3.74
N GLU A 11 -3.05 -14.09 -4.37
CA GLU A 11 -4.12 -14.96 -3.90
C GLU A 11 -3.67 -15.68 -2.62
N PRO A 12 -4.37 -15.52 -1.48
CA PRO A 12 -3.87 -15.99 -0.20
C PRO A 12 -3.84 -17.53 -0.08
N GLU A 13 -4.74 -18.23 -0.76
CA GLU A 13 -4.83 -19.70 -0.75
C GLU A 13 -3.90 -20.38 -1.77
N SER A 14 -3.08 -19.60 -2.50
CA SER A 14 -2.16 -20.15 -3.51
C SER A 14 -0.70 -19.96 -3.10
N THR A 15 -0.04 -21.08 -2.84
CA THR A 15 1.40 -21.11 -2.53
C THR A 15 2.24 -20.62 -3.70
N ASP A 16 1.87 -20.97 -4.93
CA ASP A 16 2.56 -20.49 -6.14
C ASP A 16 2.41 -18.98 -6.33
N ALA A 17 1.21 -18.43 -6.06
CA ALA A 17 0.98 -17.00 -6.11
C ALA A 17 1.81 -16.25 -5.04
N LEU A 18 1.94 -16.83 -3.84
CA LEU A 18 2.77 -16.27 -2.78
C LEU A 18 4.26 -16.24 -3.17
N VAL A 19 4.79 -17.36 -3.68
CA VAL A 19 6.21 -17.43 -4.11
C VAL A 19 6.49 -16.40 -5.21
N ASN A 20 5.63 -16.33 -6.22
CA ASN A 20 5.77 -15.35 -7.30
C ASN A 20 5.67 -13.91 -6.76
N GLY A 21 4.72 -13.64 -5.87
CA GLY A 21 4.56 -12.33 -5.25
C GLY A 21 5.76 -11.88 -4.43
N ILE A 22 6.41 -12.80 -3.71
CA ILE A 22 7.67 -12.51 -2.99
C ILE A 22 8.78 -12.15 -3.99
N SER A 23 8.94 -12.90 -5.08
CA SER A 23 9.92 -12.56 -6.12
C SER A 23 9.67 -11.19 -6.72
N GLN A 24 8.41 -10.84 -7.00
CA GLN A 24 8.04 -9.50 -7.48
C GLN A 24 8.34 -8.41 -6.45
N ALA A 25 8.04 -8.64 -5.16
CA ALA A 25 8.30 -7.69 -4.09
C ALA A 25 9.80 -7.45 -3.90
N LEU A 26 10.62 -8.50 -4.01
CA LEU A 26 12.08 -8.39 -3.94
C LEU A 26 12.68 -7.62 -5.12
N ALA A 27 12.02 -7.63 -6.28
CA ALA A 27 12.43 -6.85 -7.45
C ALA A 27 12.03 -5.37 -7.36
N MET A 28 11.21 -4.98 -6.37
CA MET A 28 10.83 -3.58 -6.18
C MET A 28 12.02 -2.75 -5.70
N PRO A 29 12.04 -1.43 -6.00
CA PRO A 29 13.09 -0.55 -5.49
C PRO A 29 13.17 -0.58 -3.97
N LYS A 30 14.39 -0.68 -3.44
CA LYS A 30 14.65 -0.59 -1.98
C LYS A 30 14.01 0.66 -1.36
N ASN A 31 14.05 1.77 -2.10
CA ASN A 31 13.37 3.01 -1.73
C ASN A 31 12.18 3.21 -2.66
N ASN A 32 11.01 2.72 -2.26
CA ASN A 32 9.78 2.86 -3.00
C ASN A 32 9.08 4.20 -2.65
N THR A 33 9.36 5.24 -3.44
CA THR A 33 8.79 6.58 -3.24
C THR A 33 7.28 6.59 -3.35
N THR A 34 6.70 5.80 -4.26
CA THR A 34 5.24 5.67 -4.43
C THR A 34 4.59 5.12 -3.16
N ALA A 35 5.15 4.06 -2.58
CA ALA A 35 4.66 3.51 -1.31
C ALA A 35 4.82 4.50 -0.15
N ARG A 36 5.94 5.23 -0.09
CA ARG A 36 6.20 6.24 0.94
C ARG A 36 5.20 7.39 0.88
N GLU A 37 4.99 7.97 -0.29
CA GLU A 37 4.03 9.07 -0.49
C GLU A 37 2.60 8.63 -0.17
N TYR A 38 2.23 7.40 -0.56
CA TYR A 38 0.94 6.83 -0.19
C TYR A 38 0.78 6.73 1.33
N ALA A 39 1.80 6.22 2.03
CA ALA A 39 1.78 6.11 3.49
C ALA A 39 1.71 7.49 4.17
N GLU A 40 2.48 8.46 3.71
CA GLU A 40 2.45 9.84 4.24
C GLU A 40 1.08 10.49 4.07
N ARG A 41 0.38 10.25 2.96
CA ARG A 41 -0.94 10.83 2.72
C ARG A 41 -2.07 10.08 3.41
N THR A 42 -2.00 8.75 3.44
CA THR A 42 -3.16 7.89 3.74
C THR A 42 -3.05 7.16 5.08
N LEU A 43 -1.84 6.96 5.60
CA LEU A 43 -1.59 6.25 6.86
C LEU A 43 -1.04 7.17 7.96
N ASN A 44 -0.56 8.36 7.63
CA ASN A 44 -0.13 9.33 8.61
C ASN A 44 -1.30 9.71 9.53
N LYS A 45 -1.12 9.51 10.84
CA LYS A 45 -2.13 9.74 11.87
C LYS A 45 -2.80 11.10 11.76
N GLU A 46 -2.05 12.17 11.51
CA GLU A 46 -2.62 13.52 11.40
C GLU A 46 -3.52 13.65 10.18
N ASN A 47 -3.12 13.08 9.04
CA ASN A 47 -3.89 13.11 7.81
C ASN A 47 -5.14 12.24 7.92
N VAL A 48 -5.03 11.06 8.54
CA VAL A 48 -6.16 10.17 8.83
C VAL A 48 -7.19 10.88 9.71
N LEU A 49 -6.75 11.54 10.79
CA LEU A 49 -7.65 12.26 11.70
C LEU A 49 -8.31 13.47 11.03
N ARG A 50 -7.55 14.24 10.23
CA ARG A 50 -8.10 15.38 9.49
C ARG A 50 -9.14 14.93 8.46
N GLN A 51 -8.84 13.88 7.69
CA GLN A 51 -9.77 13.33 6.70
C GLN A 51 -11.04 12.81 7.39
N PHE A 52 -10.89 12.06 8.48
CA PHE A 52 -12.02 11.58 9.27
C PHE A 52 -12.91 12.72 9.80
N ILE A 53 -12.32 13.80 10.34
CA ILE A 53 -13.08 14.98 10.79
C ILE A 53 -13.79 15.66 9.61
N ALA A 54 -13.13 15.80 8.46
CA ALA A 54 -13.73 16.39 7.27
C ALA A 54 -14.92 15.56 6.75
N ASP A 55 -14.78 14.23 6.73
CA ASP A 55 -15.82 13.30 6.28
C ASP A 55 -17.05 13.32 7.20
N ILE A 56 -16.87 13.52 8.51
CA ILE A 56 -17.99 13.68 9.48
C ILE A 56 -18.66 15.05 9.37
N ARG A 57 -17.91 16.09 8.99
CA ARG A 57 -18.40 17.47 8.87
C ARG A 57 -19.05 17.78 7.52
N GLY A 58 -19.24 16.77 6.66
CA GLY A 58 -19.93 16.89 5.37
C GLY A 58 -21.21 17.71 5.45
#